data_AF-A0A1M7KWH4-F1
#
_entry.id   AF-A0A1M7KWH4-F1
#
_cell.length_a   1.000
_cell.length_b   1.000
_cell.length_c   1.000
_cell.angle_alpha   90.00
_cell.angle_beta   90.00
_cell.angle_gamma   90.00
#
_symmetry.space_group_name_H-M   'P 1'
#
loop_
_entity.id
_entity.type
_entity.pdbx_description
1 polymer ?
#
loop_
_entity_poly.entity_id
_entity_poly.type
_entity_poly.pdbx_seq_one_letter_code
_entity_poly.pdbx_strand_id
1 'polypeptide(L)'
;LRIRSVLRRSDGAAESGLRQIWNSANENYPPTVYGPNARLDVEILSINRIGSNRATVRLRKRLTSINGTQTGLFTATLLFEFRPETRRSIDEVWTNPFGFTVLEYSIRSDRLEN
;
A
#
# COMPACT_ATOMS: atom_id res chain seq x y z
N LEU A 1 -7.25 -5.08 11.04
CA LEU A 1 -5.82 -5.19 11.47
C LEU A 1 -4.83 -4.69 10.42
N ARG A 2 -4.96 -5.08 9.13
CA ARG A 2 -4.03 -4.68 8.07
C ARG A 2 -3.83 -3.16 7.91
N ILE A 3 -4.91 -2.37 7.85
CA ILE A 3 -4.81 -0.93 7.58
C ILE A 3 -4.09 -0.13 8.68
N ARG A 4 -4.29 -0.50 9.96
CA ARG A 4 -3.60 0.13 11.09
C ARG A 4 -2.09 -0.10 11.04
N SER A 5 -1.66 -1.27 10.57
CA SER A 5 -0.23 -1.57 10.38
C SER A 5 0.39 -0.72 9.26
N VAL A 6 -0.35 -0.51 8.16
CA VAL A 6 0.11 0.36 7.06
C VAL A 6 0.21 1.82 7.53
N LEU A 7 -0.79 2.31 8.26
CA LEU A 7 -0.76 3.66 8.85
C LEU A 7 0.46 3.87 9.76
N ARG A 8 0.81 2.91 10.62
CA ARG A 8 2.00 2.99 11.48
C ARG A 8 3.35 3.01 10.73
N ARG A 9 3.38 2.60 9.46
CA ARG A 9 4.58 2.62 8.62
C ARG A 9 4.52 3.71 7.56
N SER A 10 3.60 4.66 7.71
CA SER A 10 3.39 5.78 6.79
C SER A 10 3.52 7.08 7.57
N ASP A 11 4.13 8.08 6.97
CA ASP A 11 4.22 9.44 7.50
C ASP A 11 4.04 10.43 6.32
N GLY A 12 3.92 11.73 6.62
CA GLY A 12 3.81 12.79 5.62
C GLY A 12 2.67 12.57 4.62
N ALA A 13 3.00 12.67 3.33
CA ALA A 13 2.02 12.56 2.25
C ALA A 13 1.40 11.16 2.16
N ALA A 14 2.18 10.10 2.44
CA ALA A 14 1.68 8.74 2.44
C ALA A 14 0.64 8.49 3.54
N GLU A 15 0.86 9.00 4.75
CA GLU A 15 -0.14 8.90 5.83
C GLU A 15 -1.41 9.66 5.49
N SER A 16 -1.28 10.93 5.07
CA SER A 16 -2.42 11.78 4.73
C SER A 16 -3.27 11.16 3.62
N GLY A 17 -2.65 10.70 2.53
CA GLY A 17 -3.35 10.05 1.43
C GLY A 17 -4.05 8.76 1.85
N LEU A 18 -3.42 7.96 2.72
CA LEU A 18 -4.02 6.74 3.24
C LEU A 18 -5.26 7.04 4.10
N ARG A 19 -5.18 8.02 4.99
CA ARG A 19 -6.34 8.45 5.80
C ARG A 19 -7.47 9.00 4.93
N GLN A 20 -7.14 9.77 3.90
CA GLN A 20 -8.13 10.31 2.98
C GLN A 20 -8.86 9.19 2.21
N ILE A 21 -8.14 8.21 1.65
CA ILE A 21 -8.75 7.09 0.91
C ILE A 21 -9.56 6.18 1.83
N TRP A 22 -9.10 5.94 3.06
CA TRP A 22 -9.77 5.06 4.03
C TRP A 22 -10.81 5.78 4.90
N ASN A 23 -11.14 7.03 4.59
CA ASN A 23 -12.29 7.72 5.14
C ASN A 23 -13.57 7.18 4.47
N SER A 24 -14.54 6.71 5.25
CA SER A 24 -15.81 6.17 4.74
C SER A 24 -16.67 7.21 4.01
N ALA A 25 -16.43 8.50 4.23
CA ALA A 25 -17.06 9.58 3.47
C ALA A 25 -16.42 9.83 2.09
N ASN A 26 -15.30 9.18 1.77
CA ASN A 26 -14.67 9.29 0.46
C ASN A 26 -15.42 8.44 -0.56
N GLU A 27 -15.75 9.02 -1.72
CA GLU A 27 -16.40 8.31 -2.84
C GLU A 27 -15.57 7.11 -3.33
N ASN A 28 -14.25 7.18 -3.18
CA ASN A 28 -13.30 6.13 -3.54
C ASN A 28 -12.95 5.20 -2.37
N TYR A 29 -13.75 5.19 -1.30
CA TYR A 29 -13.53 4.32 -0.15
C TYR A 29 -13.52 2.85 -0.59
N PRO A 30 -12.40 2.10 -0.43
CA PRO A 30 -12.25 0.80 -1.07
C PRO A 30 -13.35 -0.22 -0.75
N PRO A 31 -13.85 -0.34 0.50
CA PRO A 31 -14.98 -1.22 0.80
C PRO A 31 -16.28 -0.88 0.05
N THR A 32 -16.53 0.40 -0.22
CA THR A 32 -17.67 0.84 -1.03
C THR A 32 -17.45 0.50 -2.50
N VAL A 33 -16.28 0.86 -3.04
CA VAL A 33 -15.95 0.67 -4.47
C VAL A 33 -15.87 -0.80 -4.86
N TYR A 34 -15.28 -1.64 -4.02
CA TYR A 34 -15.13 -3.08 -4.31
C TYR A 34 -16.40 -3.86 -3.99
N GLY A 35 -17.23 -3.36 -3.07
CA GLY A 35 -18.46 -3.98 -2.64
C GLY A 35 -18.27 -5.08 -1.59
N PRO A 36 -19.37 -5.57 -1.02
CA PRO A 36 -19.35 -6.63 -0.01
C PRO A 36 -18.79 -7.93 -0.60
N ASN A 37 -18.05 -8.69 0.21
CA ASN A 37 -17.44 -9.97 -0.16
C ASN A 37 -16.41 -9.91 -1.30
N ALA A 38 -15.98 -8.72 -1.71
CA ALA A 38 -14.90 -8.60 -2.67
C ALA A 38 -13.54 -8.93 -2.04
N ARG A 39 -12.68 -9.58 -2.83
CA ARG A 39 -11.31 -9.93 -2.47
C ARG A 39 -10.34 -9.31 -3.47
N LEU A 40 -9.40 -8.51 -2.95
CA LEU A 40 -8.30 -7.98 -3.74
C LEU A 40 -7.01 -8.74 -3.39
N ASP A 41 -6.60 -9.65 -4.27
CA ASP A 41 -5.28 -10.28 -4.21
C ASP A 41 -4.23 -9.37 -4.85
N VAL A 42 -3.06 -9.30 -4.22
CA VAL A 42 -1.91 -8.52 -4.70
C VAL A 42 -0.70 -9.43 -4.77
N GLU A 43 -0.13 -9.55 -5.97
CA GLU A 43 1.09 -10.30 -6.23
C GLU A 43 2.21 -9.34 -6.61
N ILE A 44 3.35 -9.43 -5.91
CA ILE A 44 4.52 -8.62 -6.21
C ILE A 44 5.32 -9.31 -7.30
N LEU A 45 5.51 -8.62 -8.44
CA LEU A 45 6.25 -9.14 -9.58
C LEU A 45 7.73 -8.77 -9.49
N SER A 46 8.04 -7.54 -9.09
CA SER A 46 9.41 -7.09 -8.85
C SER A 46 9.48 -5.86 -7.98
N ILE A 47 10.63 -5.66 -7.34
CA ILE A 47 10.97 -4.46 -6.57
C ILE A 47 12.32 -3.96 -7.08
N ASN A 48 12.37 -2.72 -7.55
CA ASN A 48 13.59 -2.07 -8.01
C ASN A 48 13.86 -0.82 -7.18
N ARG A 49 15.01 -0.76 -6.53
CA ARG A 49 15.44 0.43 -5.80
C ARG A 49 15.97 1.48 -6.77
N ILE A 50 15.65 2.74 -6.49
CA ILE A 50 16.12 3.91 -7.21
C ILE A 50 16.86 4.78 -6.20
N GLY A 51 18.19 4.74 -6.24
CA GLY A 51 19.01 5.38 -5.22
C GLY A 51 18.82 4.78 -3.83
N SER A 52 19.01 5.59 -2.79
CA SER A 52 19.02 5.15 -1.39
C SER A 52 17.62 4.98 -0.80
N ASN A 53 16.68 5.85 -1.16
CA ASN A 53 15.41 6.04 -0.45
C ASN A 53 14.16 5.95 -1.36
N ARG A 54 14.31 5.58 -2.64
CA ARG A 54 13.17 5.36 -3.53
C ARG A 54 13.12 3.93 -4.05
N ALA A 55 11.92 3.45 -4.33
CA ALA A 55 11.71 2.16 -4.98
C ALA A 55 10.50 2.20 -5.91
N THR A 56 10.57 1.39 -6.95
CA THR A 56 9.40 1.02 -7.77
C THR A 56 9.05 -0.43 -7.49
N VAL A 57 7.76 -0.71 -7.41
CA VAL A 57 7.22 -2.05 -7.16
C VAL A 57 6.23 -2.36 -8.26
N ARG A 58 6.54 -3.36 -9.08
CA ARG A 58 5.60 -3.89 -10.07
C ARG A 58 4.74 -4.94 -9.40
N LEU A 59 3.44 -4.85 -9.56
CA LEU A 59 2.49 -5.73 -8.92
C LEU A 59 1.30 -6.04 -9.82
N ARG A 60 0.76 -7.24 -9.67
CA ARG A 60 -0.52 -7.64 -10.25
C ARG A 60 -1.59 -7.53 -9.17
N LYS A 61 -2.70 -6.87 -9.48
CA LYS A 61 -3.91 -6.89 -8.64
C LYS A 61 -4.97 -7.75 -9.31
N ARG A 62 -5.60 -8.64 -8.54
CA ARG A 62 -6.75 -9.41 -8.95
C ARG A 62 -7.90 -9.13 -8.00
N LEU A 63 -8.94 -8.46 -8.50
CA LEU A 63 -10.17 -8.18 -7.78
C LEU A 63 -11.20 -9.24 -8.14
N THR A 64 -11.63 -10.04 -7.18
CA THR A 64 -12.76 -10.98 -7.31
C THR A 64 -13.95 -10.41 -6.56
N SER A 65 -15.08 -10.24 -7.25
CA SER A 65 -16.33 -9.69 -6.71
C SER A 65 -17.54 -10.45 -7.26
N ILE A 66 -18.75 -10.09 -6.84
CA ILE A 66 -19.99 -10.64 -7.40
C ILE A 66 -20.15 -10.36 -8.91
N ASN A 67 -19.54 -9.28 -9.40
CA ASN A 67 -19.58 -8.88 -10.81
C ASN A 67 -18.51 -9.57 -11.66
N GLY A 68 -17.76 -10.53 -11.08
CA GLY A 68 -16.68 -11.25 -11.74
C GLY A 68 -15.29 -10.90 -11.23
N THR A 69 -14.28 -11.36 -11.97
CA THR A 69 -12.86 -11.16 -11.64
C THR A 69 -12.20 -10.21 -12.63
N GLN A 70 -11.49 -9.20 -12.11
CA GLN A 70 -10.71 -8.24 -12.89
C GLN A 70 -9.24 -8.35 -12.49
N THR A 71 -8.35 -8.33 -13.48
CA THR A 71 -6.90 -8.37 -13.25
C THR A 71 -6.24 -7.18 -13.92
N GLY A 72 -5.27 -6.56 -13.24
CA GLY A 72 -4.50 -5.46 -13.82
C GLY A 72 -3.06 -5.41 -13.30
N LEU A 73 -2.17 -4.88 -14.13
CA LEU A 73 -0.79 -4.60 -13.80
C LEU A 73 -0.64 -3.14 -13.34
N PHE A 74 0.18 -2.95 -12.30
CA PHE A 74 0.41 -1.67 -11.70
C PHE A 74 1.88 -1.50 -11.31
N THR A 75 2.33 -0.25 -11.36
CA THR A 75 3.60 0.18 -10.80
C THR A 75 3.35 1.13 -9.62
N ALA A 76 3.78 0.74 -8.43
CA ALA A 76 3.84 1.64 -7.28
C ALA A 76 5.23 2.30 -7.19
N THR A 77 5.27 3.57 -6.81
CA THR A 77 6.51 4.31 -6.52
C THR A 77 6.47 4.78 -5.07
N LEU A 78 7.57 4.57 -4.35
CA LEU A 78 7.71 4.83 -2.92
C LEU A 78 8.91 5.77 -2.68
N LEU A 79 8.73 6.78 -1.83
CA LEU A 79 9.81 7.40 -1.05
C LEU A 79 9.74 6.81 0.36
N PHE A 80 10.85 6.33 0.89
CA PHE A 80 10.90 5.71 2.21
C PHE A 80 12.19 6.04 2.94
N GLU A 81 12.19 5.87 4.26
CA GLU A 81 13.38 5.95 5.08
C GLU A 81 13.33 4.93 6.22
N PHE A 82 14.47 4.75 6.89
CA PHE A 82 14.59 3.91 8.07
C PHE A 82 14.79 4.81 9.29
N ARG A 83 13.84 4.78 10.22
CA ARG A 83 13.87 5.51 11.48
C ARG A 83 14.01 4.52 12.65
N PRO A 84 15.23 4.09 12.99
CA PRO A 84 15.43 3.24 14.15
C PRO A 84 15.04 4.03 15.42
N GLU A 85 13.91 3.70 16.04
CA GLU A 85 13.49 4.31 17.30
C GLU A 85 14.17 3.63 18.47
N THR A 86 14.62 4.42 19.44
CA THR A 86 15.39 3.94 20.60
C THR A 86 14.50 3.32 21.69
N ARG A 87 13.18 3.50 21.63
CA ARG A 87 12.22 3.04 22.65
C ARG A 87 10.98 2.44 21.99
N ARG A 88 10.99 1.12 21.77
CA ARG A 88 9.83 0.36 21.28
C ARG A 88 9.55 -0.79 22.23
N SER A 89 8.28 -1.16 22.38
CA SER A 89 7.95 -2.46 22.97
C SER A 89 8.50 -3.58 22.08
N ILE A 90 8.79 -4.75 22.67
CA ILE A 90 9.35 -5.88 21.89
C ILE A 90 8.43 -6.26 20.71
N ASP A 91 7.10 -6.19 20.90
CA ASP A 91 6.10 -6.45 19.87
C ASP A 91 6.20 -5.47 18.69
N GLU A 92 6.45 -4.18 18.96
CA GLU A 92 6.60 -3.18 17.91
C GLU A 92 7.87 -3.39 17.09
N VAL A 93 8.98 -3.77 17.74
CA VAL A 93 10.24 -4.11 17.06
C VAL A 93 10.03 -5.27 16.08
N TRP A 94 9.34 -6.33 16.49
CA TRP A 94 9.07 -7.48 15.61
C TRP A 94 8.28 -7.10 14.36
N THR A 95 7.38 -6.13 14.46
CA THR A 95 6.59 -5.70 13.31
C THR A 95 7.31 -4.71 12.40
N ASN A 96 8.35 -4.00 12.86
CA ASN A 96 9.09 -3.03 12.06
C ASN A 96 10.54 -2.84 12.59
N PRO A 97 11.43 -3.84 12.44
CA PRO A 97 12.70 -3.87 13.19
C PRO A 97 13.65 -2.73 12.85
N PHE A 98 13.61 -2.22 11.62
CA PHE A 98 14.47 -1.12 11.15
C PHE A 98 13.75 0.23 11.12
N GLY A 99 12.48 0.28 11.55
CA GLY A 99 11.68 1.50 11.46
C GLY A 99 11.44 1.97 10.02
N PHE A 100 11.22 1.04 9.10
CA PHE A 100 10.83 1.35 7.73
C PHE A 100 9.56 2.21 7.73
N THR A 101 9.66 3.39 7.11
CA THR A 101 8.61 4.41 7.05
C THR A 101 8.48 4.90 5.61
N VAL A 102 7.26 4.88 5.08
CA VAL A 102 6.92 5.41 3.74
C VAL A 102 6.50 6.87 3.89
N LEU A 103 7.14 7.77 3.14
CA LEU A 103 6.88 9.21 3.16
C LEU A 103 5.98 9.65 1.98
N GLU A 104 6.18 9.02 0.81
CA GLU A 104 5.37 9.24 -0.38
C GLU A 104 4.98 7.89 -0.99
N TYR A 105 3.75 7.79 -1.46
CA TYR A 105 3.24 6.64 -2.19
C TYR A 105 2.42 7.10 -3.38
N SER A 106 2.73 6.56 -4.55
CA SER A 106 1.88 6.68 -5.73
C SER A 106 1.77 5.34 -6.43
N ILE A 107 0.65 5.10 -7.10
CA ILE A 107 0.42 3.87 -7.87
C ILE A 107 -0.30 4.22 -9.17
N ARG A 108 0.16 3.61 -10.26
CA ARG A 108 -0.39 3.80 -11.62
C ARG A 108 -0.65 2.44 -12.26
N SER A 109 -1.68 2.35 -13.10
CA SER A 109 -1.91 1.17 -13.93
C SER A 109 -0.94 1.20 -15.12
N ASP A 110 -0.39 0.04 -15.48
CA ASP A 110 0.57 -0.10 -16.58
C ASP A 110 -0.13 -0.21 -17.96
N ARG A 111 -1.47 -0.20 -18.00
CA ARG A 111 -2.45 -0.55 -19.06
C ARG A 111 -3.09 -1.93 -18.86
N LEU A 112 -4.39 -2.00 -19.18
CA LEU A 112 -5.15 -3.24 -19.39
C LEU A 112 -4.64 -3.88 -20.68
N GLU A 113 -4.14 -5.11 -20.60
CA GLU A 113 -4.06 -5.97 -21.79
C GLU A 113 -5.50 -6.32 -22.17
N ASN A 114 -5.93 -5.89 -23.37
CA ASN A 114 -7.21 -6.27 -23.98
C ASN A 114 -7.15 -7.70 -24.50
#